data_AF-A0A976DG94-F1
#
_entry.id   AF-A0A976DG94-F1
#
_cell.length_a   1.000
_cell.length_b   1.000
_cell.length_c   1.000
_cell.angle_alpha   90.00
_cell.angle_beta   90.00
_cell.angle_gamma   90.00
#
_symmetry.space_group_name_H-M   'P 1'
#
loop_
_entity.id
_entity.type
_entity.pdbx_description
1 polymer ?
#
loop_
_entity_poly.entity_id
_entity_poly.type
_entity_poly.pdbx_seq_one_letter_code
_entity_poly.pdbx_strand_id
1 'polypeptide(L)'
;MKFSHSMLRSLNRFRRTLAVATAAALSVLTTTAATAACPFVGGSWSLTNEGVVVSRYASTITGTPLVANTRLSSLDRVAVKTGLDNVRNLLDMNGDAAITGVDSAIITRYLAGYRGAALTANVSLGNATRDTAQKVLDFIDTGCPAPVGARTPLYEALSYVTARNDLRAQMNAQGARGFQYIGGLSIGAEFFNFYGKDQNANFSYEVLDTVATGNELLTQLNGMGARGYRLDSFLTSGNHYVRDNTANLTYSYELPPAPATSAAFLTQANERGTNGFYFIFTYFIGGTQYAIYGKDTSAATYLYELQPSTDVNVTADDFIVQANARGAVGFKYVTGFFFGDGAKNIYVKDTSQSASFTFKANAVTSTGAALVTQANAEGQLNFAYFSGLIFFPNGYAGAQQARNIYFKPINCAGWLMCTAGGPF
;
A
#
# COMPACT_ATOMS: atom_id res chain seq x y z
N MET A 1 65.47 42.79 -18.99
CA MET A 1 64.67 42.07 -17.98
C MET A 1 65.04 40.59 -18.02
N LYS A 2 65.17 39.98 -16.85
CA LYS A 2 65.96 38.77 -16.52
C LYS A 2 65.25 37.43 -16.81
N PHE A 3 66.06 36.43 -17.24
CA PHE A 3 66.06 34.94 -17.03
C PHE A 3 64.72 34.14 -17.03
N SER A 4 64.48 33.05 -17.77
CA SER A 4 65.19 31.76 -18.09
C SER A 4 64.93 30.58 -17.13
N HIS A 5 64.90 29.36 -17.71
CA HIS A 5 64.98 27.99 -17.13
C HIS A 5 63.67 27.37 -16.61
N SER A 6 63.17 26.25 -17.16
CA SER A 6 63.69 24.85 -17.20
C SER A 6 63.65 24.14 -15.83
N MET A 7 62.96 22.99 -15.82
CA MET A 7 63.45 21.68 -15.37
C MET A 7 63.98 21.56 -13.92
N LEU A 8 63.33 20.71 -13.10
CA LEU A 8 63.93 19.86 -12.03
C LEU A 8 62.78 19.27 -11.19
N ARG A 9 62.37 18.01 -11.35
CA ARG A 9 62.97 16.78 -10.79
C ARG A 9 63.46 16.93 -9.33
N SER A 10 62.71 16.28 -8.44
CA SER A 10 63.23 15.26 -7.50
C SER A 10 63.65 15.66 -6.07
N LEU A 11 63.00 14.97 -5.10
CA LEU A 11 63.49 14.44 -3.80
C LEU A 11 63.37 15.26 -2.49
N ASN A 12 62.56 14.67 -1.60
CA ASN A 12 62.75 14.39 -0.15
C ASN A 12 61.62 14.97 0.73
N ARG A 13 61.07 14.33 1.76
CA ARG A 13 61.18 13.00 2.39
C ARG A 13 60.00 12.91 3.38
N PHE A 14 59.46 11.70 3.52
CA PHE A 14 58.83 11.16 4.75
C PHE A 14 57.82 12.02 5.53
N ARG A 15 56.53 11.66 5.41
CA ARG A 15 55.74 11.21 6.57
C ARG A 15 54.67 10.22 6.12
N ARG A 16 54.68 9.07 6.80
CA ARG A 16 53.76 7.94 6.66
C ARG A 16 52.38 8.34 7.16
N THR A 17 51.34 8.01 6.40
CA THR A 17 50.11 7.46 6.97
C THR A 17 49.43 6.57 5.94
N LEU A 18 49.33 5.29 6.30
CA LEU A 18 48.53 4.25 5.65
C LEU A 18 47.08 4.73 5.48
N ALA A 19 46.53 4.59 4.29
CA ALA A 19 45.10 4.41 4.09
C ALA A 19 44.91 3.23 3.14
N VAL A 20 45.11 2.03 3.67
CA VAL A 20 44.58 0.80 3.08
C VAL A 20 43.09 0.81 3.38
N ALA A 21 42.28 1.34 2.48
CA ALA A 21 40.83 1.14 2.51
C ALA A 21 40.55 -0.22 1.85
N THR A 22 40.61 -1.28 2.65
CA THR A 22 40.05 -2.59 2.28
C THR A 22 38.55 -2.44 2.08
N ALA A 23 38.13 -2.52 0.81
CA ALA A 23 36.77 -2.90 0.45
C ALA A 23 36.55 -4.36 0.87
N ALA A 24 35.73 -4.59 1.90
CA ALA A 24 35.19 -5.91 2.22
C ALA A 24 33.87 -5.80 3.01
N ALA A 25 32.83 -6.39 2.44
CA ALA A 25 31.57 -6.84 3.04
C ALA A 25 30.59 -5.77 3.59
N LEU A 26 29.96 -5.02 2.68
CA LEU A 26 28.60 -4.52 2.89
C LEU A 26 27.62 -5.47 2.18
N SER A 27 27.29 -6.58 2.83
CA SER A 27 26.24 -7.50 2.40
C SER A 27 25.38 -7.84 3.61
N VAL A 28 24.65 -6.83 4.11
CA VAL A 28 23.62 -7.02 5.12
C VAL A 28 22.38 -6.31 4.57
N LEU A 29 21.38 -7.11 4.16
CA LEU A 29 20.01 -6.74 3.76
C LEU A 29 19.80 -6.12 2.36
N THR A 30 20.55 -6.53 1.34
CA THR A 30 20.11 -6.38 -0.06
C THR A 30 19.75 -7.74 -0.64
N THR A 31 18.54 -8.22 -0.35
CA THR A 31 17.94 -9.32 -1.11
C THR A 31 17.47 -8.75 -2.45
N THR A 32 18.23 -9.02 -3.51
CA THR A 32 17.69 -9.03 -4.86
C THR A 32 16.55 -10.04 -4.92
N ALA A 33 15.50 -9.73 -5.66
CA ALA A 33 14.30 -10.55 -5.80
C ALA A 33 14.64 -11.92 -6.42
N ALA A 34 14.88 -12.91 -5.56
CA ALA A 34 14.93 -14.33 -5.90
C ALA A 34 14.33 -15.08 -4.71
N THR A 35 13.19 -15.74 -4.94
CA THR A 35 12.51 -16.74 -4.08
C THR A 35 12.68 -16.54 -2.56
N ALA A 36 11.65 -15.98 -1.89
CA ALA A 36 11.64 -15.77 -0.45
C ALA A 36 12.23 -16.98 0.29
N ALA A 37 13.33 -16.75 1.01
CA ALA A 37 13.89 -17.67 1.99
C ALA A 37 13.83 -16.93 3.33
N CYS A 38 13.32 -17.59 4.38
CA CYS A 38 13.24 -16.98 5.70
C CYS A 38 14.61 -16.39 6.06
N PRO A 39 14.70 -15.20 6.67
CA PRO A 39 15.99 -14.58 7.00
C PRO A 39 16.91 -15.47 7.85
N PHE A 40 16.32 -16.39 8.63
CA PHE A 40 17.02 -17.35 9.50
C PHE A 40 17.30 -18.72 8.84
N VAL A 41 16.87 -18.93 7.59
CA VAL A 41 17.16 -20.14 6.79
C VAL A 41 18.38 -19.84 5.92
N GLY A 42 19.40 -20.71 5.97
CA GLY A 42 20.66 -20.52 5.22
C GLY A 42 21.91 -20.22 6.07
N GLY A 43 21.79 -20.23 7.40
CA GLY A 43 22.94 -20.28 8.31
C GLY A 43 23.66 -18.96 8.59
N SER A 44 23.17 -17.83 8.06
CA SER A 44 23.73 -16.50 8.32
C SER A 44 23.37 -15.96 9.72
N TRP A 45 22.25 -16.43 10.28
CA TRP A 45 21.75 -16.08 11.60
C TRP A 45 22.23 -17.05 12.67
N SER A 46 22.52 -16.55 13.87
CA SER A 46 22.87 -17.35 15.04
C SER A 46 21.94 -17.08 16.22
N LEU A 47 21.79 -18.09 17.08
CA LEU A 47 20.99 -17.98 18.29
C LEU A 47 21.49 -16.86 19.23
N THR A 48 22.81 -16.71 19.35
CA THR A 48 23.47 -15.76 20.25
C THR A 48 23.45 -14.31 19.77
N ASN A 49 23.10 -14.06 18.51
CA ASN A 49 23.07 -12.72 17.94
C ASN A 49 21.66 -12.37 17.46
N GLU A 50 21.25 -12.87 16.29
CA GLU A 50 19.95 -12.57 15.71
C GLU A 50 18.81 -13.14 16.55
N GLY A 51 18.98 -14.34 17.11
CA GLY A 51 18.00 -14.93 18.03
C GLY A 51 17.72 -14.07 19.26
N VAL A 52 18.78 -13.50 19.87
CA VAL A 52 18.66 -12.56 21.00
C VAL A 52 17.97 -11.26 20.57
N VAL A 53 18.37 -10.69 19.44
CA VAL A 53 17.80 -9.43 18.94
C VAL A 53 16.32 -9.59 18.58
N VAL A 54 15.94 -10.66 17.89
CA VAL A 54 14.53 -10.95 17.55
C VAL A 54 13.69 -11.19 18.80
N SER A 55 14.22 -11.88 19.81
CA SER A 55 13.51 -12.08 21.08
C SER A 55 13.27 -10.76 21.81
N ARG A 56 14.25 -9.86 21.83
CA ARG A 56 14.11 -8.52 22.42
C ARG A 56 13.13 -7.66 21.64
N TYR A 57 13.21 -7.70 20.31
CA TYR A 57 12.31 -7.00 19.42
C TYR A 57 10.85 -7.45 19.63
N ALA A 58 10.62 -8.77 19.76
CA ALA A 58 9.32 -9.35 20.11
C ALA A 58 8.82 -8.90 21.49
N SER A 59 9.73 -8.65 22.43
CA SER A 59 9.43 -8.04 23.74
C SER A 59 9.36 -6.52 23.71
N THR A 60 9.26 -5.89 22.53
CA THR A 60 9.18 -4.43 22.33
C THR A 60 10.39 -3.62 22.81
N ILE A 61 11.52 -4.28 23.07
CA ILE A 61 12.76 -3.62 23.50
C ILE A 61 13.40 -2.91 22.31
N THR A 62 13.73 -1.62 22.46
CA THR A 62 14.35 -0.78 21.43
C THR A 62 15.64 -0.12 21.91
N GLY A 63 16.34 0.61 21.04
CA GLY A 63 17.52 1.40 21.42
C GLY A 63 18.76 0.54 21.70
N THR A 64 19.65 1.01 22.57
CA THR A 64 20.87 0.25 22.94
C THR A 64 20.58 -1.16 23.47
N PRO A 65 19.55 -1.36 24.32
CA PRO A 65 19.20 -2.69 24.80
C PRO A 65 18.85 -3.70 23.71
N LEU A 66 18.33 -3.26 22.54
CA LEU A 66 17.98 -4.14 21.42
C LEU A 66 19.17 -5.00 20.99
N VAL A 67 20.34 -4.37 20.80
CA VAL A 67 21.55 -5.00 20.25
C VAL A 67 22.61 -5.36 21.29
N ALA A 68 22.38 -5.06 22.57
CA ALA A 68 23.35 -5.23 23.65
C ALA A 68 23.88 -6.68 23.76
N ASN A 69 25.18 -6.85 23.97
CA ASN A 69 25.85 -8.16 24.09
C ASN A 69 25.66 -9.08 22.87
N THR A 70 25.53 -8.49 21.68
CA THR A 70 25.54 -9.22 20.40
C THR A 70 26.58 -8.61 19.47
N ARG A 71 26.95 -9.32 18.40
CA ARG A 71 27.80 -8.79 17.31
C ARG A 71 27.18 -7.57 16.61
N LEU A 72 25.87 -7.39 16.73
CA LEU A 72 25.12 -6.28 16.13
C LEU A 72 25.24 -4.98 16.94
N SER A 73 25.88 -5.02 18.13
CA SER A 73 26.11 -3.84 18.97
C SER A 73 27.04 -2.79 18.35
N SER A 74 27.84 -3.17 17.36
CA SER A 74 28.69 -2.28 16.58
C SER A 74 27.95 -1.61 15.41
N LEU A 75 26.74 -2.07 15.08
CA LEU A 75 25.91 -1.50 14.02
C LEU A 75 25.06 -0.35 14.56
N ASP A 76 24.56 0.49 13.65
CA ASP A 76 23.54 1.46 14.01
C ASP A 76 22.24 0.74 14.43
N ARG A 77 21.90 0.86 15.71
CA ARG A 77 20.68 0.33 16.31
C ARG A 77 19.40 0.77 15.61
N VAL A 78 19.38 1.98 15.02
CA VAL A 78 18.23 2.45 14.24
C VAL A 78 18.13 1.61 12.97
N ALA A 79 19.23 1.45 12.24
CA ALA A 79 19.29 0.60 11.05
C ALA A 79 18.94 -0.88 11.36
N VAL A 80 19.39 -1.43 12.50
CA VAL A 80 19.02 -2.80 12.91
C VAL A 80 17.51 -2.92 13.15
N LYS A 81 16.91 -1.97 13.88
CA LYS A 81 15.46 -1.97 14.09
C LYS A 81 14.70 -1.83 12.76
N THR A 82 15.11 -0.90 11.90
CA THR A 82 14.51 -0.72 10.57
C THR A 82 14.64 -1.98 9.71
N GLY A 83 15.78 -2.69 9.79
CA GLY A 83 15.95 -3.98 9.13
C GLY A 83 14.94 -5.03 9.58
N LEU A 84 14.69 -5.12 10.89
CA LEU A 84 13.66 -6.00 11.46
C LEU A 84 12.25 -5.56 11.06
N ASP A 85 11.97 -4.26 11.09
CA ASP A 85 10.70 -3.67 10.65
C ASP A 85 10.39 -4.06 9.19
N ASN A 86 11.39 -4.02 8.31
CA ASN A 86 11.26 -4.38 6.90
C ASN A 86 10.99 -5.87 6.64
N VAL A 87 11.34 -6.75 7.57
CA VAL A 87 11.14 -8.20 7.43
C VAL A 87 10.11 -8.77 8.39
N ARG A 88 9.30 -7.93 9.07
CA ARG A 88 8.29 -8.39 10.05
C ARG A 88 7.40 -9.50 9.51
N ASN A 89 6.90 -9.36 8.28
CA ASN A 89 6.04 -10.37 7.67
C ASN A 89 6.74 -11.75 7.49
N LEU A 90 8.08 -11.77 7.42
CA LEU A 90 8.88 -13.00 7.34
C LEU A 90 9.22 -13.56 8.74
N LEU A 91 9.04 -12.76 9.79
CA LEU A 91 9.27 -13.12 11.18
C LEU A 91 7.99 -13.53 11.91
N ASP A 92 6.81 -13.18 11.38
CA ASP A 92 5.48 -13.56 11.90
C ASP A 92 5.17 -15.03 11.58
N MET A 93 5.46 -15.91 12.52
CA MET A 93 5.42 -17.36 12.36
C MET A 93 4.00 -17.91 12.44
N ASN A 94 3.18 -17.43 13.37
CA ASN A 94 1.79 -17.88 13.54
C ASN A 94 0.81 -17.08 12.67
N GLY A 95 1.22 -15.96 12.09
CA GLY A 95 0.43 -15.18 11.16
C GLY A 95 -0.65 -14.33 11.80
N ASP A 96 -0.35 -13.76 12.96
CA ASP A 96 -1.23 -12.85 13.69
C ASP A 96 -0.93 -11.35 13.41
N ALA A 97 0.02 -11.07 12.53
CA ALA A 97 0.51 -9.74 12.17
C ALA A 97 1.22 -8.97 13.32
N ALA A 98 1.58 -9.66 14.41
CA ALA A 98 2.45 -9.16 15.45
C ALA A 98 3.76 -9.96 15.47
N ILE A 99 4.80 -9.38 16.09
CA ILE A 99 6.02 -10.12 16.40
C ILE A 99 6.05 -10.27 17.91
N THR A 100 5.84 -11.48 18.39
CA THR A 100 5.58 -11.81 19.79
C THR A 100 6.52 -12.89 20.31
N GLY A 101 6.31 -13.29 21.57
CA GLY A 101 6.99 -14.44 22.16
C GLY A 101 6.78 -15.74 21.37
N VAL A 102 5.65 -15.88 20.67
CA VAL A 102 5.36 -17.07 19.85
C VAL A 102 6.34 -17.15 18.68
N ASP A 103 6.49 -16.04 17.95
CA ASP A 103 7.33 -15.94 16.76
C ASP A 103 8.80 -16.13 17.10
N SER A 104 9.27 -15.39 18.10
CA SER A 104 10.65 -15.48 18.56
C SER A 104 10.99 -16.88 19.12
N ALA A 105 10.05 -17.56 19.79
CA ALA A 105 10.27 -18.94 20.26
C ALA A 105 10.45 -19.92 19.10
N ILE A 106 9.64 -19.82 18.05
CA ILE A 106 9.74 -20.69 16.87
C ILE A 106 11.05 -20.43 16.11
N ILE A 107 11.40 -19.16 15.88
CA ILE A 107 12.65 -18.76 15.20
C ILE A 107 13.87 -19.21 16.01
N THR A 108 13.90 -18.98 17.31
CA THR A 108 15.05 -19.37 18.16
C THR A 108 15.20 -20.89 18.25
N ARG A 109 14.10 -21.65 18.26
CA ARG A 109 14.15 -23.12 18.14
C ARG A 109 14.73 -23.55 16.79
N TYR A 110 14.34 -22.91 15.70
CA TYR A 110 14.93 -23.19 14.39
C TYR A 110 16.45 -22.95 14.39
N LEU A 111 16.88 -21.80 14.94
CA LEU A 111 18.30 -21.45 15.09
C LEU A 111 19.05 -22.41 16.02
N ALA A 112 18.38 -22.99 17.01
CA ALA A 112 18.92 -24.02 17.90
C ALA A 112 18.94 -25.43 17.27
N GLY A 113 18.48 -25.58 16.02
CA GLY A 113 18.53 -26.84 15.27
C GLY A 113 17.28 -27.70 15.37
N TYR A 114 16.22 -27.27 16.07
CA TYR A 114 14.95 -27.99 16.10
C TYR A 114 14.27 -27.94 14.72
N ARG A 115 13.56 -29.02 14.35
CA ARG A 115 12.82 -29.15 13.10
C ARG A 115 11.51 -29.91 13.33
N GLY A 116 10.60 -29.86 12.36
CA GLY A 116 9.30 -30.53 12.44
C GLY A 116 8.48 -30.07 13.65
N ALA A 117 7.65 -30.95 14.21
CA ALA A 117 6.75 -30.64 15.33
C ALA A 117 7.46 -30.04 16.57
N ALA A 118 8.77 -30.25 16.73
CA ALA A 118 9.53 -29.66 17.83
C ALA A 118 9.63 -28.13 17.75
N LEU A 119 9.45 -27.52 16.58
CA LEU A 119 9.43 -26.07 16.41
C LEU A 119 8.25 -25.43 17.14
N THR A 120 7.09 -26.07 17.14
CA THR A 120 5.84 -25.54 17.73
C THR A 120 5.43 -26.25 19.01
N ALA A 121 6.23 -27.20 19.51
CA ALA A 121 5.93 -27.95 20.73
C ALA A 121 5.70 -27.02 21.93
N ASN A 122 4.55 -27.16 22.61
CA ASN A 122 4.15 -26.33 23.75
C ASN A 122 4.11 -24.81 23.46
N VAL A 123 3.98 -24.40 22.20
CA VAL A 123 3.73 -23.00 21.82
C VAL A 123 2.24 -22.86 21.51
N SER A 124 1.58 -21.89 22.16
CA SER A 124 0.20 -21.55 21.83
C SER A 124 0.18 -20.72 20.54
N LEU A 125 -0.20 -21.33 19.42
CA LEU A 125 -0.26 -20.65 18.12
C LEU A 125 -1.47 -19.71 17.99
N GLY A 126 -2.44 -19.82 18.90
CA GLY A 126 -3.68 -19.03 18.88
C GLY A 126 -4.57 -19.37 17.68
N ASN A 127 -5.51 -18.46 17.37
CA ASN A 127 -6.48 -18.60 16.27
C ASN A 127 -6.05 -17.78 15.04
N ALA A 128 -4.75 -17.74 14.77
CA ALA A 128 -4.14 -16.95 13.70
C ALA A 128 -4.16 -17.70 12.35
N THR A 129 -3.61 -17.10 11.30
CA THR A 129 -3.64 -17.72 9.95
C THR A 129 -2.81 -19.02 9.86
N ARG A 130 -1.82 -19.21 10.74
CA ARG A 130 -1.02 -20.43 10.91
C ARG A 130 -1.18 -21.00 12.33
N ASP A 131 -2.43 -21.31 12.67
CA ASP A 131 -2.90 -21.90 13.93
C ASP A 131 -2.52 -23.37 14.19
N THR A 132 -1.83 -24.04 13.26
CA THR A 132 -1.41 -25.43 13.40
C THR A 132 0.07 -25.61 13.12
N ALA A 133 0.67 -26.64 13.74
CA ALA A 133 2.07 -26.99 13.53
C ALA A 133 2.40 -27.18 12.04
N GLN A 134 1.52 -27.86 11.29
CA GLN A 134 1.73 -28.11 9.86
C GLN A 134 1.78 -26.79 9.07
N LYS A 135 0.87 -25.85 9.30
CA LYS A 135 0.86 -24.56 8.60
C LYS A 135 2.11 -23.72 8.89
N VAL A 136 2.66 -23.79 10.11
CA VAL A 136 3.93 -23.13 10.46
C VAL A 136 5.10 -23.79 9.75
N LEU A 137 5.13 -25.12 9.68
CA LEU A 137 6.17 -25.86 8.96
C LEU A 137 6.14 -25.55 7.47
N ASP A 138 4.97 -25.62 6.84
CA ASP A 138 4.78 -25.30 5.43
C ASP A 138 5.26 -23.87 5.14
N PHE A 139 4.99 -22.92 6.03
CA PHE A 139 5.47 -21.54 5.90
C PHE A 139 7.00 -21.45 5.93
N ILE A 140 7.68 -22.15 6.84
CA ILE A 140 9.15 -22.15 6.91
C ILE A 140 9.76 -22.87 5.70
N ASP A 141 9.21 -24.03 5.32
CA ASP A 141 9.70 -24.86 4.22
C ASP A 141 9.53 -24.18 2.85
N THR A 142 8.49 -23.35 2.70
CA THR A 142 8.29 -22.49 1.53
C THR A 142 9.10 -21.20 1.58
N GLY A 143 9.93 -21.02 2.62
CA GLY A 143 10.86 -19.91 2.74
C GLY A 143 10.26 -18.62 3.31
N CYS A 144 9.28 -18.75 4.20
CA CYS A 144 8.54 -17.64 4.81
C CYS A 144 8.00 -16.69 3.74
N PRO A 145 7.23 -17.19 2.74
CA PRO A 145 6.73 -16.34 1.68
C PRO A 145 5.91 -15.22 2.32
N ALA A 146 6.21 -13.97 1.97
CA ALA A 146 5.32 -12.87 2.34
C ALA A 146 3.89 -13.27 1.93
N PRO A 147 2.87 -13.02 2.78
CA PRO A 147 1.51 -13.36 2.41
C PRO A 147 1.23 -12.77 1.03
N VAL A 148 0.68 -13.57 0.11
CA VAL A 148 0.38 -13.08 -1.24
C VAL A 148 -0.58 -11.90 -1.11
N GLY A 149 -0.12 -10.71 -1.46
CA GLY A 149 -0.89 -9.46 -1.32
C GLY A 149 -0.76 -8.73 0.03
N ALA A 150 0.09 -9.18 0.97
CA ALA A 150 0.44 -8.36 2.13
C ALA A 150 1.29 -7.16 1.67
N ARG A 151 0.68 -5.99 1.74
CA ARG A 151 1.32 -4.72 1.42
C ARG A 151 1.66 -4.02 2.71
N THR A 152 2.81 -3.35 2.75
CA THR A 152 3.17 -2.42 3.83
C THR A 152 3.17 -1.01 3.25
N PRO A 153 1.98 -0.37 3.13
CA PRO A 153 1.90 0.97 2.58
C PRO A 153 2.74 1.97 3.35
N LEU A 154 3.34 2.90 2.60
CA LEU A 154 4.07 4.05 3.08
C LEU A 154 3.47 5.31 2.45
N TYR A 155 3.31 6.35 3.22
CA TYR A 155 2.68 7.60 2.83
C TYR A 155 3.60 8.78 3.03
N GLU A 156 3.42 9.76 2.15
CA GLU A 156 4.05 11.08 2.24
C GLU A 156 3.03 12.17 1.94
N ALA A 157 3.22 13.32 2.58
CA ALA A 157 2.50 14.54 2.29
C ALA A 157 3.50 15.59 1.81
N LEU A 158 3.16 16.27 0.73
CA LEU A 158 3.92 17.39 0.19
C LEU A 158 3.07 18.65 0.15
N SER A 159 3.74 19.80 0.07
CA SER A 159 3.09 21.09 -0.12
C SER A 159 2.13 21.03 -1.31
N TYR A 160 0.94 21.58 -1.08
CA TYR A 160 -0.11 21.62 -2.08
C TYR A 160 0.30 22.50 -3.26
N VAL A 161 0.30 21.90 -4.44
CA VAL A 161 0.50 22.60 -5.72
C VAL A 161 -0.61 22.17 -6.67
N THR A 162 -1.17 23.13 -7.39
CA THR A 162 -2.32 22.90 -8.31
C THR A 162 -2.03 23.32 -9.74
N ALA A 163 -1.01 24.16 -9.97
CA ALA A 163 -0.59 24.53 -11.31
C ALA A 163 -0.18 23.27 -12.08
N ARG A 164 -0.71 23.11 -13.31
CA ARG A 164 -0.57 21.89 -14.12
C ARG A 164 0.87 21.36 -14.17
N ASN A 165 1.81 22.24 -14.51
CA ASN A 165 3.21 21.84 -14.68
C ASN A 165 3.87 21.45 -13.35
N ASP A 166 3.58 22.19 -12.28
CA ASP A 166 4.16 21.96 -10.95
C ASP A 166 3.61 20.68 -10.32
N LEU A 167 2.30 20.46 -10.42
CA LEU A 167 1.67 19.23 -9.94
C LEU A 167 2.17 18.02 -10.73
N ARG A 168 2.22 18.10 -12.06
CA ARG A 168 2.80 17.03 -12.90
C ARG A 168 4.26 16.73 -12.54
N ALA A 169 5.06 17.76 -12.30
CA ALA A 169 6.45 17.59 -11.88
C ALA A 169 6.55 16.91 -10.51
N GLN A 170 5.73 17.35 -9.54
CA GLN A 170 5.66 16.74 -8.20
C GLN A 170 5.25 15.27 -8.27
N MET A 171 4.19 14.95 -9.02
CA MET A 171 3.72 13.57 -9.20
C MET A 171 4.76 12.68 -9.89
N ASN A 172 5.45 13.15 -10.92
CA ASN A 172 6.51 12.37 -11.56
C ASN A 172 7.73 12.17 -10.65
N ALA A 173 8.10 13.16 -9.85
CA ALA A 173 9.18 13.03 -8.87
C ALA A 173 8.84 11.98 -7.80
N GLN A 174 7.59 11.95 -7.33
CA GLN A 174 7.10 10.93 -6.40
C GLN A 174 6.95 9.56 -7.08
N GLY A 175 6.43 9.53 -8.30
CA GLY A 175 6.29 8.34 -9.12
C GLY A 175 7.62 7.63 -9.36
N ALA A 176 8.70 8.37 -9.62
CA ALA A 176 10.05 7.80 -9.76
C ALA A 176 10.55 7.12 -8.47
N ARG A 177 10.08 7.53 -7.30
CA ARG A 177 10.35 6.92 -5.98
C ARG A 177 9.38 5.77 -5.64
N GLY A 178 8.38 5.55 -6.50
CA GLY A 178 7.36 4.52 -6.37
C GLY A 178 6.12 4.94 -5.58
N PHE A 179 5.90 6.24 -5.40
CA PHE A 179 4.69 6.77 -4.78
C PHE A 179 3.64 7.10 -5.84
N GLN A 180 2.43 6.60 -5.63
CA GLN A 180 1.23 6.99 -6.37
C GLN A 180 0.62 8.25 -5.75
N TYR A 181 0.06 9.11 -6.59
CA TYR A 181 -0.78 10.21 -6.15
C TYR A 181 -2.10 9.64 -5.64
N ILE A 182 -2.50 10.02 -4.43
CA ILE A 182 -3.82 9.65 -3.87
C ILE A 182 -4.79 10.82 -4.07
N GLY A 183 -4.33 12.05 -3.88
CA GLY A 183 -5.16 13.23 -4.07
C GLY A 183 -4.65 14.45 -3.32
N GLY A 184 -5.27 15.60 -3.61
CA GLY A 184 -5.16 16.80 -2.79
C GLY A 184 -6.13 16.68 -1.62
N LEU A 185 -5.61 16.72 -0.39
CA LEU A 185 -6.40 16.59 0.83
C LEU A 185 -6.44 17.90 1.60
N SER A 186 -7.55 18.11 2.31
CA SER A 186 -7.74 19.21 3.25
C SER A 186 -7.98 18.65 4.64
N ILE A 187 -7.16 19.06 5.62
CA ILE A 187 -7.32 18.70 7.03
C ILE A 187 -7.19 19.97 7.86
N GLY A 188 -8.27 20.32 8.56
CA GLY A 188 -8.35 21.60 9.26
C GLY A 188 -8.19 22.76 8.26
N ALA A 189 -7.16 23.57 8.45
CA ALA A 189 -6.81 24.68 7.55
C ALA A 189 -5.69 24.34 6.55
N GLU A 190 -5.12 23.13 6.63
CA GLU A 190 -4.00 22.71 5.80
C GLU A 190 -4.50 22.05 4.51
N PHE A 191 -3.86 22.39 3.39
CA PHE A 191 -3.97 21.66 2.12
C PHE A 191 -2.63 21.05 1.78
N PHE A 192 -2.63 19.80 1.32
CA PHE A 192 -1.42 19.09 0.91
C PHE A 192 -1.75 18.07 -0.19
N ASN A 193 -0.73 17.68 -0.94
CA ASN A 193 -0.82 16.57 -1.87
C ASN A 193 -0.38 15.30 -1.14
N PHE A 194 -1.23 14.27 -1.17
CA PHE A 194 -1.02 13.02 -0.47
C PHE A 194 -0.61 11.92 -1.44
N TYR A 195 0.38 11.14 -1.03
CA TYR A 195 1.00 10.10 -1.84
C TYR A 195 1.12 8.80 -1.06
N GLY A 196 0.96 7.67 -1.74
CA GLY A 196 1.05 6.34 -1.16
C GLY A 196 1.91 5.40 -2.00
N LYS A 197 2.68 4.54 -1.32
CA LYS A 197 3.51 3.50 -1.93
C LYS A 197 3.24 2.19 -1.23
N ASP A 198 2.75 1.20 -1.96
CA ASP A 198 2.42 -0.12 -1.40
C ASP A 198 2.92 -1.28 -2.27
N GLN A 199 3.68 -0.97 -3.31
CA GLN A 199 4.33 -1.90 -4.22
C GLN A 199 5.70 -1.39 -4.65
N ASN A 200 6.54 -2.31 -5.08
CA ASN A 200 7.80 -1.98 -5.74
C ASN A 200 7.56 -1.66 -7.22
N ALA A 201 6.93 -0.52 -7.48
CA ALA A 201 6.69 0.01 -8.82
C ALA A 201 7.23 1.44 -8.92
N ASN A 202 7.30 1.95 -10.15
CA ASN A 202 7.57 3.35 -10.44
C ASN A 202 6.52 3.87 -11.42
N PHE A 203 6.18 5.14 -11.29
CA PHE A 203 5.04 5.73 -12.00
C PHE A 203 5.45 6.93 -12.83
N SER A 204 4.79 7.08 -13.97
CA SER A 204 4.88 8.26 -14.82
C SER A 204 3.50 8.89 -15.00
N TYR A 205 3.44 10.21 -14.94
CA TYR A 205 2.20 10.97 -15.02
C TYR A 205 2.17 11.87 -16.25
N GLU A 206 1.04 11.82 -16.95
CA GLU A 206 0.71 12.73 -18.04
C GLU A 206 -0.58 13.49 -17.72
N VAL A 207 -0.66 14.71 -18.23
CA VAL A 207 -1.83 15.58 -18.04
C VAL A 207 -2.25 16.10 -19.39
N LEU A 208 -3.51 15.87 -19.74
CA LEU A 208 -4.13 16.41 -20.94
C LEU A 208 -5.16 17.47 -20.57
N ASP A 209 -5.53 18.29 -21.56
CA ASP A 209 -6.62 19.24 -21.40
C ASP A 209 -7.95 18.51 -21.13
N THR A 210 -8.81 19.18 -20.38
CA THR A 210 -10.20 18.78 -20.26
C THR A 210 -10.88 18.90 -21.63
N VAL A 211 -11.93 18.11 -21.83
CA VAL A 211 -12.68 18.06 -23.09
C VAL A 211 -14.14 18.42 -22.85
N ALA A 212 -14.90 18.71 -23.91
CA ALA A 212 -16.24 19.27 -23.77
C ALA A 212 -17.34 18.22 -23.85
N THR A 213 -17.08 17.08 -24.50
CA THR A 213 -18.08 16.04 -24.76
C THR A 213 -17.66 14.66 -24.26
N GLY A 214 -18.65 13.80 -24.00
CA GLY A 214 -18.40 12.40 -23.62
C GLY A 214 -17.63 11.61 -24.67
N ASN A 215 -17.85 11.89 -25.97
CA ASN A 215 -17.14 11.20 -27.06
C ASN A 215 -15.66 11.59 -27.14
N GLU A 216 -15.35 12.89 -26.96
CA GLU A 216 -13.96 13.35 -26.85
C GLU A 216 -13.28 12.75 -25.63
N LEU A 217 -14.00 12.66 -24.49
CA LEU A 217 -13.47 12.06 -23.27
C LEU A 217 -13.17 10.57 -23.48
N LEU A 218 -14.10 9.81 -24.05
CA LEU A 218 -13.90 8.39 -24.36
C LEU A 218 -12.71 8.18 -25.31
N THR A 219 -12.57 9.05 -26.32
CA THR A 219 -11.44 9.01 -27.26
C THR A 219 -10.12 9.28 -26.54
N GLN A 220 -10.09 10.30 -25.67
CA GLN A 220 -8.90 10.64 -24.89
C GLN A 220 -8.50 9.52 -23.92
N LEU A 221 -9.46 8.98 -23.17
CA LEU A 221 -9.25 7.89 -22.22
C LEU A 221 -8.68 6.64 -22.90
N ASN A 222 -9.28 6.20 -24.01
CA ASN A 222 -8.81 5.03 -24.76
C ASN A 222 -7.47 5.29 -25.45
N GLY A 223 -7.22 6.50 -25.94
CA GLY A 223 -5.92 6.89 -26.50
C GLY A 223 -4.79 6.82 -25.47
N MET A 224 -5.04 7.27 -24.24
CA MET A 224 -4.10 7.12 -23.12
C MET A 224 -3.97 5.67 -22.66
N GLY A 225 -5.10 4.94 -22.59
CA GLY A 225 -5.13 3.53 -22.23
C GLY A 225 -4.29 2.64 -23.14
N ALA A 226 -4.34 2.87 -24.45
CA ALA A 226 -3.50 2.17 -25.44
C ALA A 226 -2.00 2.41 -25.24
N ARG A 227 -1.62 3.56 -24.64
CA ARG A 227 -0.23 3.91 -24.29
C ARG A 227 0.19 3.39 -22.91
N GLY A 228 -0.69 2.65 -22.22
CA GLY A 228 -0.45 2.09 -20.89
C GLY A 228 -0.72 3.07 -19.74
N TYR A 229 -1.43 4.16 -20.01
CA TYR A 229 -1.83 5.12 -18.99
C TYR A 229 -3.28 4.89 -18.58
N ARG A 230 -3.52 4.71 -17.28
CA ARG A 230 -4.88 4.72 -16.73
C ARG A 230 -5.31 6.12 -16.31
N LEU A 231 -6.61 6.36 -16.27
CA LEU A 231 -7.20 7.53 -15.65
C LEU A 231 -6.83 7.53 -14.16
N ASP A 232 -6.27 8.64 -13.70
CA ASP A 232 -5.95 8.89 -12.29
C ASP A 232 -7.03 9.78 -11.67
N SER A 233 -7.20 10.98 -12.20
CA SER A 233 -8.12 11.98 -11.62
C SER A 233 -8.54 13.04 -12.64
N PHE A 234 -9.71 13.65 -12.39
CA PHE A 234 -10.12 14.89 -13.05
C PHE A 234 -9.90 16.06 -12.11
N LEU A 235 -8.94 16.91 -12.44
CA LEU A 235 -8.58 18.08 -11.65
C LEU A 235 -8.81 19.35 -12.48
N THR A 236 -8.87 20.50 -11.80
CA THR A 236 -8.95 21.81 -12.47
C THR A 236 -7.76 22.06 -13.40
N SER A 237 -6.63 21.39 -13.14
CA SER A 237 -5.43 21.46 -13.97
C SER A 237 -5.47 20.55 -15.20
N GLY A 238 -6.48 19.71 -15.38
CA GLY A 238 -6.63 18.81 -16.54
C GLY A 238 -7.08 17.41 -16.17
N ASN A 239 -7.09 16.54 -17.17
CA ASN A 239 -7.31 15.11 -17.00
C ASN A 239 -5.95 14.45 -16.73
N HIS A 240 -5.80 13.84 -15.56
CA HIS A 240 -4.54 13.25 -15.10
C HIS A 240 -4.54 11.75 -15.36
N TYR A 241 -3.38 11.27 -15.79
CA TYR A 241 -3.17 9.90 -16.20
C TYR A 241 -1.90 9.36 -15.57
N VAL A 242 -1.94 8.11 -15.13
CA VAL A 242 -0.79 7.44 -14.51
C VAL A 242 -0.45 6.16 -15.24
N ARG A 243 0.83 5.93 -15.47
CA ARG A 243 1.39 4.68 -15.98
C ARG A 243 2.22 4.03 -14.89
N ASP A 244 1.94 2.76 -14.62
CA ASP A 244 2.86 1.90 -13.89
C ASP A 244 3.93 1.40 -14.87
N ASN A 245 5.20 1.76 -14.66
CA ASN A 245 6.27 1.39 -15.59
C ASN A 245 6.85 -0.01 -15.29
N THR A 246 6.43 -0.69 -14.22
CA THR A 246 6.80 -2.09 -13.96
C THR A 246 5.76 -3.07 -14.48
N ALA A 247 4.53 -2.61 -14.71
CA ALA A 247 3.48 -3.40 -15.32
C ALA A 247 3.36 -3.08 -16.83
N ASN A 248 3.19 -4.12 -17.65
CA ASN A 248 2.90 -3.96 -19.07
C ASN A 248 1.39 -4.10 -19.32
N LEU A 249 0.62 -3.17 -18.76
CA LEU A 249 -0.83 -3.12 -18.92
C LEU A 249 -1.23 -2.06 -19.95
N THR A 250 -2.27 -2.34 -20.72
CA THR A 250 -3.03 -1.32 -21.45
C THR A 250 -4.44 -1.26 -20.87
N TYR A 251 -5.13 -0.16 -21.16
CA TYR A 251 -6.45 0.12 -20.61
C TYR A 251 -7.48 0.43 -21.69
N SER A 252 -8.72 0.07 -21.44
CA SER A 252 -9.88 0.38 -22.27
C SER A 252 -11.00 0.94 -21.39
N TYR A 253 -11.84 1.81 -21.96
CA TYR A 253 -12.89 2.52 -21.24
C TYR A 253 -14.22 2.45 -21.96
N GLU A 254 -15.29 2.49 -21.16
CA GLU A 254 -16.66 2.71 -21.62
C GLU A 254 -17.31 3.85 -20.82
N LEU A 255 -18.11 4.66 -21.53
CA LEU A 255 -18.83 5.80 -20.96
C LEU A 255 -20.34 5.70 -21.31
N PRO A 256 -21.08 4.73 -20.76
CA PRO A 256 -22.54 4.75 -20.85
C PRO A 256 -23.15 5.91 -20.03
N PRO A 257 -24.39 6.32 -20.34
CA PRO A 257 -25.16 7.21 -19.46
C PRO A 257 -25.24 6.66 -18.03
N ALA A 258 -25.10 7.55 -17.05
CA ALA A 258 -25.16 7.18 -15.64
C ALA A 258 -26.56 6.68 -15.27
N PRO A 259 -26.68 5.52 -14.58
CA PRO A 259 -27.95 5.00 -14.11
C PRO A 259 -28.61 5.91 -13.07
N ALA A 260 -29.91 6.16 -13.23
CA ALA A 260 -30.67 6.99 -12.30
C ALA A 260 -31.12 6.26 -11.02
N THR A 261 -31.22 4.93 -11.05
CA THR A 261 -31.68 4.10 -9.93
C THR A 261 -30.64 3.07 -9.52
N SER A 262 -30.68 2.67 -8.26
CA SER A 262 -29.79 1.66 -7.70
C SER A 262 -29.87 0.31 -8.45
N ALA A 263 -31.07 -0.13 -8.85
CA ALA A 263 -31.26 -1.36 -9.61
C ALA A 263 -30.70 -1.28 -11.05
N ALA A 264 -30.86 -0.13 -11.72
CA ALA A 264 -30.28 0.10 -13.04
C ALA A 264 -28.75 0.13 -12.97
N PHE A 265 -28.19 0.73 -11.91
CA PHE A 265 -26.75 0.67 -11.66
C PHE A 265 -26.25 -0.74 -11.49
N LEU A 266 -26.89 -1.54 -10.64
CA LEU A 266 -26.45 -2.90 -10.39
C LEU A 266 -26.47 -3.75 -11.66
N THR A 267 -27.49 -3.59 -12.50
CA THR A 267 -27.59 -4.26 -13.80
C THR A 267 -26.43 -3.82 -14.72
N GLN A 268 -26.26 -2.51 -14.91
CA GLN A 268 -25.25 -1.95 -15.80
C GLN A 268 -23.82 -2.31 -15.36
N ALA A 269 -23.53 -2.26 -14.06
CA ALA A 269 -22.23 -2.55 -13.49
C ALA A 269 -21.89 -4.03 -13.53
N ASN A 270 -22.85 -4.92 -13.27
CA ASN A 270 -22.61 -6.38 -13.34
C ASN A 270 -22.45 -6.89 -14.77
N GLU A 271 -23.22 -6.37 -15.73
CA GLU A 271 -23.03 -6.69 -17.14
C GLU A 271 -21.60 -6.35 -17.59
N ARG A 272 -21.12 -5.15 -17.26
CA ARG A 272 -19.75 -4.72 -17.55
C ARG A 272 -18.70 -5.48 -16.75
N GLY A 273 -18.98 -5.74 -15.48
CA GLY A 273 -18.11 -6.50 -14.59
C GLY A 273 -17.81 -7.90 -15.10
N THR A 274 -18.80 -8.61 -15.64
CA THR A 274 -18.59 -9.92 -16.29
C THR A 274 -17.68 -9.86 -17.52
N ASN A 275 -17.59 -8.69 -18.16
CA ASN A 275 -16.69 -8.43 -19.27
C ASN A 275 -15.33 -7.85 -18.83
N GLY A 276 -15.06 -7.78 -17.53
CA GLY A 276 -13.81 -7.30 -16.94
C GLY A 276 -13.70 -5.79 -16.79
N PHE A 277 -14.81 -5.06 -16.93
CA PHE A 277 -14.85 -3.63 -16.69
C PHE A 277 -15.20 -3.32 -15.24
N TYR A 278 -14.39 -2.48 -14.59
CA TYR A 278 -14.65 -1.94 -13.26
C TYR A 278 -15.20 -0.52 -13.37
N PHE A 279 -16.25 -0.24 -12.60
CA PHE A 279 -16.72 1.12 -12.34
C PHE A 279 -15.62 1.96 -11.70
N ILE A 280 -15.47 3.21 -12.13
CA ILE A 280 -14.50 4.17 -11.56
C ILE A 280 -15.30 5.21 -10.75
N PHE A 281 -16.10 6.04 -11.43
CA PHE A 281 -17.05 6.98 -10.84
C PHE A 281 -18.00 7.53 -11.92
N THR A 282 -18.93 8.42 -11.55
CA THR A 282 -19.75 9.15 -12.53
C THR A 282 -19.23 10.56 -12.79
N TYR A 283 -19.25 11.02 -14.04
CA TYR A 283 -18.74 12.32 -14.44
C TYR A 283 -19.74 13.09 -15.31
N PHE A 284 -19.92 14.39 -15.03
CA PHE A 284 -20.82 15.26 -15.78
C PHE A 284 -20.06 16.04 -16.85
N ILE A 285 -20.42 15.85 -18.12
CA ILE A 285 -19.75 16.49 -19.26
C ILE A 285 -20.73 16.65 -20.42
N GLY A 286 -20.67 17.79 -21.12
CA GLY A 286 -21.54 18.07 -22.26
C GLY A 286 -23.04 17.99 -21.93
N GLY A 287 -23.44 18.31 -20.69
CA GLY A 287 -24.83 18.24 -20.23
C GLY A 287 -25.33 16.84 -19.87
N THR A 288 -24.49 15.81 -19.93
CA THR A 288 -24.85 14.43 -19.60
C THR A 288 -23.97 13.88 -18.49
N GLN A 289 -24.55 13.14 -17.55
CA GLN A 289 -23.80 12.37 -16.57
C GLN A 289 -23.49 10.99 -17.14
N TYR A 290 -22.22 10.61 -17.17
CA TYR A 290 -21.76 9.29 -17.62
C TYR A 290 -21.25 8.48 -16.44
N ALA A 291 -21.46 7.18 -16.46
CA ALA A 291 -20.72 6.25 -15.61
C ALA A 291 -19.44 5.86 -16.35
N ILE A 292 -18.28 6.01 -15.71
CA ILE A 292 -17.00 5.65 -16.32
C ILE A 292 -16.63 4.26 -15.85
N TYR A 293 -16.41 3.37 -16.82
CA TYR A 293 -15.90 2.03 -16.58
C TYR A 293 -14.53 1.90 -17.25
N GLY A 294 -13.56 1.33 -16.54
CA GLY A 294 -12.24 1.00 -17.06
C GLY A 294 -12.02 -0.51 -17.08
N LYS A 295 -11.10 -0.97 -17.91
CA LYS A 295 -10.64 -2.36 -17.97
C LYS A 295 -9.15 -2.34 -18.28
N ASP A 296 -8.38 -3.21 -17.63
CA ASP A 296 -7.01 -3.48 -18.03
C ASP A 296 -6.91 -4.81 -18.80
N THR A 297 -5.71 -5.17 -19.24
CA THR A 297 -5.47 -6.41 -19.99
C THR A 297 -5.48 -7.68 -19.13
N SER A 298 -5.83 -7.60 -17.85
CA SER A 298 -5.97 -8.79 -17.00
C SER A 298 -7.23 -9.59 -17.36
N ALA A 299 -7.30 -10.82 -16.83
CA ALA A 299 -8.48 -11.67 -16.92
C ALA A 299 -9.47 -11.44 -15.75
N ALA A 300 -9.32 -10.35 -14.99
CA ALA A 300 -10.18 -10.05 -13.86
C ALA A 300 -11.63 -9.80 -14.31
N THR A 301 -12.57 -10.19 -13.48
CA THR A 301 -14.00 -9.97 -13.67
C THR A 301 -14.62 -9.51 -12.36
N TYR A 302 -15.64 -8.66 -12.44
CA TYR A 302 -16.16 -7.94 -11.29
C TYR A 302 -17.64 -8.23 -11.05
N LEU A 303 -17.98 -8.36 -9.78
CA LEU A 303 -19.35 -8.45 -9.28
C LEU A 303 -19.59 -7.30 -8.32
N TYR A 304 -20.71 -6.62 -8.48
CA TYR A 304 -21.15 -5.51 -7.65
C TYR A 304 -22.32 -5.93 -6.77
N GLU A 305 -22.38 -5.35 -5.58
CA GLU A 305 -23.55 -5.38 -4.71
C GLU A 305 -23.79 -3.98 -4.13
N LEU A 306 -25.03 -3.75 -3.68
CA LEU A 306 -25.41 -2.51 -3.02
C LEU A 306 -25.90 -2.83 -1.61
N GLN A 307 -25.48 -2.01 -0.66
CA GLN A 307 -25.95 -2.08 0.73
C GLN A 307 -26.64 -0.78 1.13
N PRO A 308 -27.48 -0.78 2.19
CA PRO A 308 -27.99 0.46 2.77
C PRO A 308 -26.85 1.43 3.06
N SER A 309 -27.07 2.70 2.72
CA SER A 309 -26.09 3.75 2.97
C SER A 309 -25.74 3.84 4.44
N THR A 310 -24.50 4.20 4.69
CA THR A 310 -23.99 4.49 6.02
C THR A 310 -23.49 5.93 6.09
N ASP A 311 -24.26 6.88 5.55
CA ASP A 311 -23.99 8.31 5.68
C ASP A 311 -24.88 8.97 6.74
N VAL A 312 -26.19 8.65 6.78
CA VAL A 312 -27.17 9.27 7.67
C VAL A 312 -27.77 8.29 8.66
N ASN A 313 -27.94 8.74 9.91
CA ASN A 313 -28.50 7.96 11.01
C ASN A 313 -27.73 6.67 11.29
N VAL A 314 -26.41 6.74 11.09
CA VAL A 314 -25.47 5.63 11.27
C VAL A 314 -24.19 6.14 11.91
N THR A 315 -23.51 5.25 12.63
CA THR A 315 -22.20 5.51 13.23
C THR A 315 -21.08 4.97 12.35
N ALA A 316 -19.85 5.40 12.63
CA ALA A 316 -18.67 4.77 12.04
C ALA A 316 -18.62 3.26 12.32
N ASP A 317 -19.08 2.82 13.49
CA ASP A 317 -19.07 1.40 13.86
C ASP A 317 -20.06 0.59 13.02
N ASP A 318 -21.24 1.14 12.70
CA ASP A 318 -22.22 0.50 11.81
C ASP A 318 -21.64 0.29 10.41
N PHE A 319 -20.92 1.29 9.88
CA PHE A 319 -20.18 1.16 8.63
C PHE A 319 -19.12 0.06 8.71
N ILE A 320 -18.30 0.04 9.78
CA ILE A 320 -17.24 -0.97 9.94
C ILE A 320 -17.83 -2.38 10.03
N VAL A 321 -18.97 -2.57 10.71
CA VAL A 321 -19.68 -3.86 10.75
C VAL A 321 -20.14 -4.27 9.35
N GLN A 322 -20.81 -3.39 8.61
CA GLN A 322 -21.26 -3.67 7.25
C GLN A 322 -20.09 -3.99 6.32
N ALA A 323 -19.06 -3.14 6.30
CA ALA A 323 -17.90 -3.27 5.43
C ALA A 323 -17.09 -4.53 5.74
N ASN A 324 -16.93 -4.91 7.01
CA ASN A 324 -16.26 -6.17 7.38
C ASN A 324 -17.08 -7.40 7.04
N ALA A 325 -18.41 -7.35 7.21
CA ALA A 325 -19.28 -8.47 6.82
C ALA A 325 -19.23 -8.74 5.31
N ARG A 326 -19.11 -7.69 4.49
CA ARG A 326 -18.93 -7.80 3.03
C ARG A 326 -17.49 -8.15 2.64
N GLY A 327 -16.52 -7.53 3.29
CA GLY A 327 -15.09 -7.81 3.11
C GLY A 327 -14.72 -9.27 3.37
N ALA A 328 -15.35 -9.93 4.35
CA ALA A 328 -15.15 -11.34 4.64
C ALA A 328 -15.56 -12.27 3.48
N VAL A 329 -16.50 -11.84 2.62
CA VAL A 329 -16.96 -12.59 1.43
C VAL A 329 -16.38 -12.05 0.12
N GLY A 330 -15.37 -11.18 0.23
CA GLY A 330 -14.53 -10.70 -0.88
C GLY A 330 -15.00 -9.41 -1.54
N PHE A 331 -15.94 -8.70 -0.93
CA PHE A 331 -16.41 -7.40 -1.42
C PHE A 331 -15.66 -6.24 -0.74
N LYS A 332 -15.00 -5.40 -1.54
CA LYS A 332 -14.38 -4.14 -1.10
C LYS A 332 -15.40 -3.01 -1.24
N TYR A 333 -15.50 -2.16 -0.22
CA TYR A 333 -16.24 -0.91 -0.30
C TYR A 333 -15.63 0.01 -1.36
N VAL A 334 -16.48 0.58 -2.21
CA VAL A 334 -16.09 1.49 -3.30
C VAL A 334 -16.40 2.94 -2.91
N THR A 335 -17.67 3.24 -2.66
CA THR A 335 -18.11 4.59 -2.30
C THR A 335 -19.57 4.57 -1.84
N GLY A 336 -19.98 5.65 -1.16
CA GLY A 336 -21.38 5.96 -0.91
C GLY A 336 -21.91 6.74 -2.10
N PHE A 337 -23.06 6.34 -2.64
CA PHE A 337 -23.60 6.93 -3.86
C PHE A 337 -25.08 7.27 -3.71
N PHE A 338 -25.47 8.44 -4.23
CA PHE A 338 -26.86 8.91 -4.23
C PHE A 338 -27.51 8.59 -5.57
N PHE A 339 -28.50 7.70 -5.52
CA PHE A 339 -29.39 7.43 -6.65
C PHE A 339 -30.72 8.18 -6.48
N GLY A 340 -31.53 8.24 -7.53
CA GLY A 340 -32.87 8.82 -7.48
C GLY A 340 -33.83 8.10 -6.52
N ASP A 341 -33.53 6.84 -6.19
CA ASP A 341 -34.24 6.00 -5.21
C ASP A 341 -33.53 5.92 -3.84
N GLY A 342 -32.55 6.80 -3.60
CA GLY A 342 -31.89 6.99 -2.30
C GLY A 342 -30.40 6.62 -2.30
N ALA A 343 -29.75 6.85 -1.16
CA ALA A 343 -28.34 6.56 -0.98
C ALA A 343 -28.08 5.05 -0.78
N LYS A 344 -26.98 4.55 -1.36
CA LYS A 344 -26.46 3.18 -1.18
C LYS A 344 -24.95 3.19 -1.05
N ASN A 345 -24.42 2.21 -0.33
CA ASN A 345 -23.00 1.88 -0.39
C ASN A 345 -22.76 0.91 -1.55
N ILE A 346 -21.79 1.22 -2.40
CA ILE A 346 -21.36 0.37 -3.50
C ILE A 346 -20.22 -0.51 -3.01
N TYR A 347 -20.31 -1.81 -3.29
CA TYR A 347 -19.24 -2.76 -3.06
C TYR A 347 -18.91 -3.51 -4.36
N VAL A 348 -17.63 -3.87 -4.51
CA VAL A 348 -17.13 -4.63 -5.66
C VAL A 348 -16.31 -5.84 -5.21
N LYS A 349 -16.45 -6.94 -5.92
CA LYS A 349 -15.66 -8.16 -5.76
C LYS A 349 -15.01 -8.50 -7.08
N ASP A 350 -13.70 -8.75 -7.06
CA ASP A 350 -13.02 -9.42 -8.16
C ASP A 350 -13.23 -10.92 -8.02
N THR A 351 -13.95 -11.52 -8.97
CA THR A 351 -14.31 -12.94 -8.94
C THR A 351 -13.20 -13.85 -9.48
N SER A 352 -12.11 -13.28 -10.00
CA SER A 352 -10.93 -14.04 -10.44
C SER A 352 -9.98 -14.39 -9.29
N GLN A 353 -10.21 -13.83 -8.10
CA GLN A 353 -9.38 -14.04 -6.92
C GLN A 353 -10.21 -14.28 -5.65
N SER A 354 -9.58 -14.91 -4.67
CA SER A 354 -10.17 -15.20 -3.35
C SER A 354 -9.77 -14.14 -2.33
N ALA A 355 -9.88 -12.87 -2.70
CA ALA A 355 -9.52 -11.75 -1.85
C ALA A 355 -10.52 -11.60 -0.69
N SER A 356 -10.05 -11.10 0.45
CA SER A 356 -10.89 -10.61 1.54
C SER A 356 -10.37 -9.28 2.09
N PHE A 357 -11.23 -8.54 2.76
CA PHE A 357 -10.96 -7.19 3.23
C PHE A 357 -11.39 -7.00 4.68
N THR A 358 -10.52 -6.38 5.48
CA THR A 358 -10.85 -5.91 6.82
C THR A 358 -10.78 -4.39 6.86
N PHE A 359 -11.82 -3.73 7.32
CA PHE A 359 -11.93 -2.30 7.48
C PHE A 359 -11.81 -1.88 8.95
N LYS A 360 -11.26 -0.68 9.16
CA LYS A 360 -11.23 -0.01 10.46
C LYS A 360 -11.38 1.50 10.29
N ALA A 361 -11.82 2.15 11.36
CA ALA A 361 -11.99 3.59 11.44
C ALA A 361 -11.14 4.15 12.59
N ASN A 362 -10.28 5.12 12.27
CA ASN A 362 -9.52 5.87 13.26
C ASN A 362 -10.07 7.30 13.38
N ALA A 363 -9.81 7.94 14.51
CA ALA A 363 -10.08 9.37 14.66
C ALA A 363 -9.31 10.17 13.60
N VAL A 364 -9.95 11.23 13.08
CA VAL A 364 -9.28 12.18 12.18
C VAL A 364 -8.12 12.87 12.87
N THR A 365 -7.13 13.26 12.08
CA THR A 365 -5.98 14.05 12.53
C THR A 365 -6.20 15.53 12.24
N SER A 366 -5.35 16.41 12.77
CA SER A 366 -5.46 17.86 12.60
C SER A 366 -4.47 18.45 11.58
N THR A 367 -3.51 17.68 11.10
CA THR A 367 -2.51 18.10 10.09
C THR A 367 -2.18 16.96 9.13
N GLY A 368 -1.62 17.29 7.97
CA GLY A 368 -1.11 16.33 6.99
C GLY A 368 0.03 15.47 7.55
N ALA A 369 0.95 16.06 8.31
CA ALA A 369 2.03 15.31 8.97
C ALA A 369 1.50 14.30 10.02
N ALA A 370 0.45 14.67 10.75
CA ALA A 370 -0.22 13.76 11.68
C ALA A 370 -0.96 12.63 10.93
N LEU A 371 -1.60 12.94 9.78
CA LEU A 371 -2.20 11.90 8.93
C LEU A 371 -1.13 10.92 8.43
N VAL A 372 -0.01 11.42 7.90
CA VAL A 372 1.11 10.59 7.43
C VAL A 372 1.61 9.68 8.55
N THR A 373 1.77 10.22 9.77
CA THR A 373 2.21 9.43 10.93
C THR A 373 1.20 8.33 11.26
N GLN A 374 -0.09 8.65 11.30
CA GLN A 374 -1.16 7.68 11.54
C GLN A 374 -1.18 6.62 10.43
N ALA A 375 -1.24 7.03 9.16
CA ALA A 375 -1.34 6.14 8.02
C ALA A 375 -0.12 5.23 7.87
N ASN A 376 1.08 5.72 8.18
CA ASN A 376 2.29 4.90 8.21
C ASN A 376 2.29 3.88 9.35
N ALA A 377 1.79 4.25 10.54
CA ALA A 377 1.62 3.30 11.64
C ALA A 377 0.63 2.19 11.26
N GLU A 378 -0.44 2.53 10.56
CA GLU A 378 -1.39 1.54 10.02
C GLU A 378 -0.82 0.71 8.86
N GLY A 379 0.00 1.34 8.02
CA GLY A 379 0.73 0.66 6.95
C GLY A 379 1.63 -0.46 7.48
N GLN A 380 2.26 -0.28 8.66
CA GLN A 380 3.03 -1.34 9.34
C GLN A 380 2.18 -2.53 9.79
N LEU A 381 0.86 -2.35 9.91
CA LEU A 381 -0.11 -3.41 10.21
C LEU A 381 -0.77 -3.96 8.94
N ASN A 382 -0.26 -3.56 7.77
CA ASN A 382 -0.75 -3.87 6.43
C ASN A 382 -2.13 -3.27 6.10
N PHE A 383 -2.49 -2.17 6.76
CA PHE A 383 -3.68 -1.39 6.44
C PHE A 383 -3.33 -0.26 5.45
N ALA A 384 -4.03 -0.23 4.33
CA ALA A 384 -4.03 0.86 3.37
C ALA A 384 -5.02 1.95 3.81
N TYR A 385 -4.63 3.21 3.66
CA TYR A 385 -5.54 4.34 3.79
C TYR A 385 -6.55 4.25 2.64
N PHE A 386 -7.83 4.36 3.00
CA PHE A 386 -8.92 4.41 2.04
C PHE A 386 -9.29 5.87 1.78
N SER A 387 -9.94 6.51 2.78
CA SER A 387 -10.41 7.89 2.67
C SER A 387 -10.81 8.43 4.04
N GLY A 388 -10.99 9.75 4.12
CA GLY A 388 -11.70 10.40 5.23
C GLY A 388 -13.20 10.36 4.96
N LEU A 389 -13.98 9.70 5.83
CA LEU A 389 -15.44 9.66 5.73
C LEU A 389 -16.07 10.47 6.87
N ILE A 390 -17.23 11.07 6.58
CA ILE A 390 -18.05 11.79 7.54
C ILE A 390 -19.34 11.01 7.75
N PHE A 391 -19.64 10.70 9.01
CA PHE A 391 -20.88 10.05 9.43
C PHE A 391 -21.79 11.06 10.13
N PHE A 392 -23.10 10.88 9.97
CA PHE A 392 -24.13 11.73 10.59
C PHE A 392 -25.07 10.90 11.48
N PRO A 393 -24.64 10.50 12.70
CA PRO A 393 -25.41 9.59 13.55
C PRO A 393 -26.80 10.10 13.95
N ASN A 394 -26.97 11.42 14.02
CA ASN A 394 -28.21 12.08 14.44
C ASN A 394 -28.83 12.91 13.29
N GLY A 395 -28.70 12.43 12.06
CA GLY A 395 -29.12 13.15 10.86
C GLY A 395 -28.16 14.27 10.45
N TYR A 396 -28.37 14.87 9.27
CA TYR A 396 -27.49 15.92 8.73
C TYR A 396 -27.43 17.19 9.59
N ALA A 397 -28.46 17.45 10.40
CA ALA A 397 -28.47 18.57 11.34
C ALA A 397 -27.71 18.28 12.65
N GLY A 398 -27.33 17.02 12.88
CA GLY A 398 -26.62 16.57 14.07
C GLY A 398 -25.12 16.79 14.01
N ALA A 399 -24.43 16.42 15.09
CA ALA A 399 -22.97 16.46 15.15
C ALA A 399 -22.35 15.48 14.14
N GLN A 400 -21.39 15.98 13.36
CA GLN A 400 -20.64 15.19 12.40
C GLN A 400 -19.58 14.33 13.11
N GLN A 401 -19.42 13.10 12.63
CA GLN A 401 -18.39 12.19 13.10
C GLN A 401 -17.45 11.87 11.94
N ALA A 402 -16.36 12.61 11.81
CA ALA A 402 -15.34 12.34 10.80
C ALA A 402 -14.38 11.21 11.26
N ARG A 403 -14.00 10.32 10.35
CA ARG A 403 -13.04 9.23 10.58
C ARG A 403 -12.12 9.03 9.38
N ASN A 404 -10.88 8.66 9.66
CA ASN A 404 -9.97 8.11 8.66
C ASN A 404 -10.24 6.61 8.53
N ILE A 405 -10.60 6.16 7.34
CA ILE A 405 -10.90 4.77 7.04
C ILE A 405 -9.67 4.09 6.47
N TYR A 406 -9.42 2.88 6.92
CA TYR A 406 -8.36 2.02 6.41
C TYR A 406 -8.92 0.65 6.07
N PHE A 407 -8.27 -0.03 5.13
CA PHE A 407 -8.59 -1.41 4.76
C PHE A 407 -7.33 -2.27 4.66
N LYS A 408 -7.43 -3.53 5.06
CA LYS A 408 -6.39 -4.54 4.93
C LYS A 408 -6.84 -5.58 3.91
N PRO A 409 -6.23 -5.65 2.73
CA PRO A 409 -6.49 -6.70 1.77
C PRO A 409 -5.72 -7.99 2.14
N ILE A 410 -6.35 -9.14 1.91
CA ILE A 410 -5.74 -10.47 2.08
C ILE A 410 -5.99 -11.27 0.80
N ASN A 411 -5.00 -12.06 0.34
CA ASN A 411 -5.08 -12.85 -0.91
C ASN A 411 -5.48 -12.00 -2.12
N CYS A 412 -5.00 -10.76 -2.15
CA CYS A 412 -5.42 -9.75 -3.11
C CYS A 412 -4.26 -9.41 -4.06
N ALA A 413 -4.53 -9.47 -5.36
CA ALA A 413 -3.63 -9.04 -6.42
C ALA A 413 -4.26 -7.94 -7.29
N GLY A 414 -3.39 -7.17 -7.94
CA GLY A 414 -3.78 -6.05 -8.80
C GLY A 414 -3.87 -4.71 -8.06
N TRP A 415 -3.91 -3.64 -8.87
CA TRP A 415 -3.96 -2.27 -8.37
C TRP A 415 -5.34 -1.91 -7.82
N LEU A 416 -6.40 -2.20 -8.58
CA LEU A 416 -7.77 -1.79 -8.31
C LEU A 416 -8.26 -2.16 -6.90
N MET A 417 -8.10 -3.43 -6.54
CA MET A 417 -8.66 -3.96 -5.30
C MET A 417 -7.74 -3.75 -4.10
N CYS A 418 -6.42 -3.81 -4.31
CA CYS A 418 -5.50 -4.06 -3.21
C CYS A 418 -4.67 -2.85 -2.79
N THR A 419 -4.71 -1.75 -3.56
CA THR A 419 -3.83 -0.60 -3.32
C THR A 419 -4.56 0.58 -2.72
N ALA A 420 -3.81 1.40 -1.99
CA ALA A 420 -4.28 2.69 -1.47
C ALA A 420 -4.53 3.73 -2.59
N GLY A 421 -3.87 3.54 -3.75
CA GLY A 421 -4.04 4.40 -4.92
C GLY A 421 -5.06 3.88 -5.93
N GLY A 422 -5.89 2.89 -5.55
CA GLY A 422 -7.02 2.45 -6.37
C GLY A 422 -8.01 3.59 -6.63
N PRO A 423 -8.92 3.49 -7.62
CA PRO A 423 -9.84 4.56 -7.99
C PRO A 423 -10.96 4.83 -6.96
N PHE A 424 -10.87 4.23 -5.77
CA PHE A 424 -11.93 4.13 -4.76
C PHE A 424 -11.48 4.67 -3.42
#